data_AF-A0A1K1LZI0-F1
#
_entry.id   AF-A0A1K1LZI0-F1
#
_cell.length_a   1.000
_cell.length_b   1.000
_cell.length_c   1.000
_cell.angle_alpha   90.00
_cell.angle_beta   90.00
_cell.angle_gamma   90.00
#
_symmetry.space_group_name_H-M   'P 1'
#
loop_
_entity.id
_entity.type
_entity.pdbx_description
1 polymer ?
#
loop_
_entity_poly.entity_id
_entity_poly.type
_entity_poly.pdbx_seq_one_letter_code
_entity_poly.pdbx_strand_id
1 'polypeptide(L)'
;MSYPTYVPRIGNATAELIDDEINRAKTKFKEVKFNSAHEGFAVLKEEVDELWDEVKKDGSKERMRAEAVQVAAMAIRFINELT
;
A
#
# COMPACT_ATOMS: atom_id res chain seq x y z
N MET A 1 -0.92 -23.48 5.00
CA MET A 1 -1.68 -23.02 3.82
C MET A 1 -0.70 -22.25 2.95
N SER A 2 -0.22 -22.86 1.86
CA SER A 2 0.77 -22.22 0.98
C SER A 2 0.02 -21.27 0.06
N TYR A 3 0.25 -19.96 0.19
CA TYR A 3 -0.30 -19.01 -0.75
C TYR A 3 0.35 -19.26 -2.12
N PRO A 4 -0.45 -19.41 -3.20
CA PRO A 4 0.10 -19.43 -4.54
C PRO A 4 0.90 -18.14 -4.73
N THR A 5 2.14 -18.25 -5.21
CA THR A 5 2.93 -17.10 -5.64
C THR A 5 2.29 -16.55 -6.91
N TYR A 6 1.19 -15.81 -6.76
CA TYR A 6 0.70 -14.95 -7.81
C TYR A 6 1.76 -13.88 -8.00
N VAL A 7 2.55 -14.02 -9.07
CA VAL A 7 3.49 -12.98 -9.51
C VAL A 7 2.76 -12.21 -10.61
N PRO A 8 1.99 -11.15 -10.27
CA PRO A 8 1.44 -10.31 -11.31
C PRO A 8 2.61 -9.79 -12.13
N ARG A 9 2.54 -9.96 -13.45
CA ARG A 9 3.50 -9.32 -14.36
C ARG A 9 3.15 -7.84 -14.44
N ILE A 10 3.34 -7.16 -13.31
CA ILE A 10 3.29 -5.71 -13.18
C ILE A 10 4.37 -5.21 -14.13
N GLY A 11 4.03 -4.36 -15.10
CA GLY A 11 5.08 -3.74 -15.93
C GLY A 11 6.09 -3.09 -15.00
N ASN A 12 7.39 -3.26 -15.23
CA ASN A 12 8.47 -2.91 -14.28
C ASN A 12 8.25 -1.56 -13.57
N ALA A 13 7.77 -0.54 -14.29
CA ALA A 13 7.46 0.77 -13.75
C ALA A 13 6.43 0.78 -12.60
N THR A 14 5.38 -0.04 -12.64
CA THR A 14 4.38 -0.07 -11.55
C THR A 14 4.90 -0.82 -10.33
N ALA A 15 5.76 -1.82 -10.50
CA ALA A 15 6.41 -2.51 -9.37
C ALA A 15 7.40 -1.58 -8.68
N GLU A 16 8.20 -0.83 -9.46
CA GLU A 16 9.13 0.19 -8.98
C GLU A 16 8.41 1.26 -8.14
N LEU A 17 7.26 1.77 -8.60
CA LEU A 17 6.46 2.75 -7.84
C LEU A 17 6.00 2.20 -6.48
N ILE A 18 5.62 0.91 -6.43
CA ILE A 18 5.19 0.26 -5.18
C ILE A 18 6.39 0.05 -4.26
N ASP A 19 7.54 -0.37 -4.77
CA ASP A 19 8.75 -0.55 -3.97
C ASP A 19 9.25 0.78 -3.39
N ASP A 20 9.24 1.85 -4.18
CA ASP A 20 9.55 3.22 -3.73
C ASP A 20 8.60 3.65 -2.61
N GLU A 21 7.30 3.36 -2.76
CA GLU A 21 6.28 3.66 -1.76
C GLU A 21 6.52 2.89 -0.45
N ILE A 22 6.82 1.59 -0.53
CA ILE A 22 7.15 0.77 0.65
C ILE A 22 8.33 1.37 1.42
N ASN A 23 9.38 1.80 0.71
CA ASN A 23 10.55 2.43 1.32
C ASN A 23 10.23 3.78 1.96
N ARG A 24 9.41 4.60 1.30
CA ARG A 24 8.94 5.88 1.82
C ARG A 24 8.11 5.70 3.09
N ALA A 25 7.17 4.77 3.08
CA ALA A 25 6.30 4.51 4.22
C ALA A 25 7.09 4.02 5.44
N LYS A 26 8.04 3.11 5.26
CA LYS A 26 8.95 2.67 6.35
C LYS A 26 9.74 3.83 6.96
N THR A 27 10.14 4.79 6.12
CA THR A 27 10.83 6.00 6.57
C THR A 27 9.89 6.95 7.32
N LYS A 28 8.66 7.16 6.81
CA LYS A 28 7.63 8.02 7.42
C LYS A 28 7.24 7.54 8.81
N PHE A 29 7.02 6.23 8.97
CA PHE A 29 6.59 5.64 10.23
C PHE A 29 7.77 5.28 11.16
N LYS A 30 9.03 5.40 10.70
CA LYS A 30 10.26 5.03 11.46
C LYS A 30 10.27 3.60 12.00
N GLU A 31 9.39 2.75 11.50
CA GLU A 31 9.19 1.39 11.99
C GLU A 31 9.53 0.38 10.90
N VAL A 32 10.19 -0.71 11.32
CA VAL A 32 10.53 -1.82 10.43
C VAL A 32 9.33 -2.73 10.18
N LYS A 33 8.37 -2.75 11.13
CA LYS A 33 7.14 -3.56 11.13
C LYS A 33 6.04 -2.83 11.90
N PHE A 34 4.78 -3.15 11.66
CA PHE A 34 3.68 -2.69 12.52
C PHE A 34 3.78 -3.27 13.94
N ASN A 35 3.34 -2.53 14.96
CA ASN A 35 3.31 -3.01 16.34
C ASN A 35 2.18 -4.02 16.57
N SER A 36 1.12 -3.98 15.75
CA SER A 36 0.01 -4.93 15.82
C SER A 36 -0.76 -5.03 14.50
N ALA A 37 -1.55 -6.09 14.35
CA ALA A 37 -2.49 -6.22 13.24
C ALA A 37 -3.51 -5.07 13.17
N HIS A 38 -3.92 -4.52 14.33
CA HIS A 38 -4.84 -3.36 14.35
C HIS A 38 -4.19 -2.11 13.80
N GLU A 39 -2.91 -1.86 14.12
CA GLU A 39 -2.16 -0.74 13.56
C GLU A 39 -1.97 -0.92 12.05
N GLY A 40 -1.50 -2.09 11.60
CA GLY A 40 -1.30 -2.35 10.18
C GLY A 40 -2.60 -2.21 9.38
N PHE A 41 -3.72 -2.67 9.93
CA PHE A 41 -5.03 -2.50 9.31
C PHE A 41 -5.48 -1.03 9.31
N ALA A 42 -5.24 -0.29 10.40
CA ALA A 42 -5.58 1.13 10.48
C ALA A 42 -4.86 1.94 9.39
N VAL A 43 -3.56 1.71 9.20
CA VAL A 43 -2.77 2.37 8.15
C VAL A 43 -3.26 1.96 6.77
N LEU A 44 -3.47 0.67 6.50
CA LEU A 44 -4.03 0.22 5.22
C LEU A 44 -5.40 0.85 4.94
N LYS A 45 -6.25 0.94 5.96
CA LYS A 45 -7.59 1.51 5.83
C LYS A 45 -7.52 3.01 5.53
N GLU A 46 -6.59 3.75 6.12
CA GLU A 46 -6.36 5.16 5.83
C GLU A 46 -6.10 5.38 4.33
N GLU A 47 -5.17 4.62 3.74
CA GLU A 47 -4.88 4.72 2.29
C GLU A 47 -6.11 4.39 1.41
N VAL A 48 -6.93 3.42 1.84
CA VAL A 48 -8.17 3.07 1.14
C VAL A 48 -9.20 4.20 1.22
N ASP A 49 -9.34 4.83 2.39
CA ASP A 49 -10.23 5.97 2.58
C ASP A 49 -9.77 7.18 1.76
N GLU A 50 -8.45 7.44 1.67
CA GLU A 50 -7.88 8.50 0.82
C GLU A 50 -8.16 8.25 -0.67
N LEU A 51 -7.92 7.03 -1.16
CA LEU A 51 -8.29 6.64 -2.52
C LEU A 51 -9.80 6.84 -2.76
N TRP A 52 -10.63 6.46 -1.79
CA TRP A 52 -12.07 6.61 -1.91
C TRP A 52 -12.49 8.09 -1.93
N ASP A 53 -11.82 8.95 -1.16
CA ASP A 53 -12.02 10.39 -1.21
C ASP A 53 -11.64 10.98 -2.57
N GLU A 54 -10.59 10.50 -3.22
CA GLU A 54 -10.27 10.85 -4.61
C GLU A 54 -11.37 10.47 -5.59
N VAL A 55 -11.90 9.26 -5.47
CA VAL A 55 -12.99 8.79 -6.34
C VAL A 55 -14.25 9.61 -6.12
N LYS A 56 -14.64 9.87 -4.86
CA LYS A 56 -15.88 10.59 -4.52
C LYS A 56 -15.91 12.02 -5.04
N LYS A 57 -14.77 12.70 -5.05
CA LYS A 57 -14.68 14.10 -5.49
C LYS A 57 -14.34 14.26 -6.98
N ASP A 58 -14.35 13.16 -7.74
CA ASP A 58 -13.93 13.11 -9.13
C ASP A 58 -12.53 13.75 -9.30
N GLY A 59 -11.60 13.31 -8.43
CA GLY A 59 -10.22 13.77 -8.41
C GLY A 59 -9.44 13.43 -9.68
N SER A 60 -8.20 13.91 -9.78
CA SER A 60 -7.39 13.61 -10.95
C SER A 60 -7.02 12.13 -11.00
N LYS A 61 -6.90 11.57 -12.21
CA LYS A 61 -6.49 10.17 -12.41
C LYS A 61 -5.10 9.91 -11.85
N GLU A 62 -4.23 10.92 -11.84
CA GLU A 62 -2.88 10.87 -11.28
C GLU A 62 -2.95 10.66 -9.76
N ARG A 63 -3.84 11.37 -9.07
CA ARG A 63 -4.03 11.22 -7.62
C ARG A 63 -4.66 9.87 -7.27
N MET A 64 -5.70 9.46 -7.99
CA MET A 64 -6.27 8.11 -7.80
C MET A 64 -5.22 7.00 -8.00
N ARG A 65 -4.32 7.15 -8.99
CA ARG A 65 -3.22 6.20 -9.18
C ARG A 65 -2.21 6.25 -8.04
N ALA A 66 -1.87 7.44 -7.54
CA ALA A 66 -0.99 7.59 -6.39
C ALA A 66 -1.57 6.88 -5.16
N GLU A 67 -2.82 7.14 -4.78
CA GLU A 67 -3.43 6.48 -3.62
C GLU A 67 -3.57 4.97 -3.83
N ALA A 68 -3.87 4.51 -5.05
CA ALA A 68 -3.89 3.09 -5.34
C ALA A 68 -2.51 2.40 -5.17
N VAL A 69 -1.41 3.10 -5.48
CA VAL A 69 -0.05 2.62 -5.19
C VAL A 69 0.18 2.55 -3.68
N GLN A 70 -0.26 3.55 -2.92
CA GLN A 70 -0.16 3.52 -1.45
C GLN A 70 -0.95 2.35 -0.84
N VAL A 71 -2.18 2.11 -1.30
CA VAL A 71 -2.98 0.95 -0.91
C VAL A 71 -2.25 -0.36 -1.20
N ALA A 72 -1.68 -0.51 -2.40
CA ALA A 72 -0.95 -1.72 -2.78
C ALA A 72 0.30 -1.92 -1.89
N ALA A 73 1.07 -0.87 -1.67
CA ALA A 73 2.25 -0.89 -0.80
C ALA A 73 1.86 -1.27 0.64
N MET A 74 0.79 -0.71 1.19
CA MET A 74 0.37 -1.01 2.56
C MET A 74 -0.20 -2.41 2.69
N ALA A 75 -0.88 -2.93 1.66
CA ALA A 75 -1.32 -4.32 1.63
C ALA A 75 -0.13 -5.28 1.63
N ILE A 76 0.91 -5.01 0.83
CA ILE A 76 2.15 -5.81 0.81
C ILE A 76 2.86 -5.77 2.17
N ARG A 77 2.98 -4.58 2.76
CA ARG A 77 3.55 -4.44 4.12
C ARG A 77 2.72 -5.19 5.15
N PHE A 78 1.41 -5.09 5.11
CA PHE A 78 0.52 -5.82 6.02
C PHE A 78 0.74 -7.34 5.92
N ILE A 79 0.82 -7.88 4.70
CA ILE A 79 1.13 -9.32 4.47
C ILE A 79 2.48 -9.71 5.08
N ASN A 80 3.52 -8.88 4.88
CA ASN A 80 4.90 -9.22 5.26
C ASN A 80 5.24 -8.92 6.73
N GLU A 81 4.57 -7.94 7.34
CA GLU A 81 4.89 -7.38 8.66
C GLU A 81 3.89 -7.80 9.74
N LEU A 82 2.83 -8.55 9.38
CA LEU A 82 1.97 -9.25 10.34
C LEU A 82 2.79 -10.27 11.14
N THR A 83 2.94 -10.03 12.44
CA THR A 83 3.53 -10.98 13.40
C THR A 83 2.51 -11.46 14.41
#